data_AF-A0AAW8YCW9-F1
#
_entry.id   AF-A0AAW8YCW9-F1
#
_cell.length_a   1.000
_cell.length_b   1.000
_cell.length_c   1.000
_cell.angle_alpha   90.00
_cell.angle_beta   90.00
_cell.angle_gamma   90.00
#
_symmetry.space_group_name_H-M   'P 1'
#
loop_
_entity.id
_entity.type
_entity.pdbx_description
1 polymer ?
#
loop_
_entity_poly.entity_id
_entity_poly.type
_entity_poly.pdbx_seq_one_letter_code
_entity_poly.pdbx_strand_id
1 'polypeptide(L)'
;MAKQEQAEKDYMMGMKYKDIASKYNVSINTVKSWKKRYNWQRGPKKRTPLSEKSAHKNESADDELTPSQELFCQLVGGQRLPLYRAYMVAFDLKNKPLESIMSSASRLGNKCKNC
;
A
#
# COMPACT_ATOMS: atom_id res chain seq x y z
N MET A 1 14.17 12.39 -35.97
CA MET A 1 14.44 12.19 -34.53
C MET A 1 13.80 10.89 -34.09
N ALA A 2 14.57 10.01 -33.44
CA ALA A 2 13.99 8.78 -32.92
C ALA A 2 13.08 9.13 -31.71
N LYS A 3 11.91 8.48 -31.60
CA LYS A 3 10.99 8.67 -30.46
C LYS A 3 11.67 8.44 -29.10
N GLN A 4 12.72 7.62 -29.11
CA GLN A 4 13.53 7.25 -27.95
C GLN A 4 14.37 8.42 -27.41
N GLU A 5 15.04 9.16 -28.29
CA GLU A 5 15.90 10.30 -27.90
C GLU A 5 15.08 11.41 -27.26
N GLN A 6 13.87 11.66 -27.77
CA GLN A 6 12.98 12.65 -27.19
C GLN A 6 12.37 12.16 -25.86
N ALA A 7 12.05 10.88 -25.76
CA ALA A 7 11.64 10.26 -24.50
C ALA A 7 12.75 10.26 -23.44
N GLU A 8 14.02 10.17 -23.84
CA GLU A 8 15.17 10.32 -22.94
C GLU A 8 15.27 11.72 -22.37
N LYS A 9 15.13 12.75 -23.23
CA LYS A 9 15.10 14.15 -22.78
C LYS A 9 13.98 14.39 -21.79
N ASP A 10 12.77 13.92 -22.09
CA ASP A 10 11.63 14.00 -21.18
C ASP A 10 11.88 13.26 -19.86
N TYR A 11 12.51 12.08 -19.92
CA TYR A 11 12.91 11.32 -18.75
C TYR A 11 13.93 12.08 -17.89
N MET A 12 14.94 12.68 -18.52
CA MET A 12 15.96 13.52 -17.86
C MET A 12 15.37 14.78 -17.24
N MET A 13 14.37 15.41 -17.89
CA MET A 13 13.59 16.52 -17.34
C MET A 13 12.72 16.14 -16.13
N GLY A 14 12.68 14.86 -15.76
CA GLY A 14 12.00 14.41 -14.56
C GLY A 14 10.58 13.87 -14.80
N MET A 15 10.10 13.82 -16.05
CA MET A 15 8.78 13.30 -16.37
C MET A 15 8.61 11.84 -15.90
N LYS A 16 7.37 11.48 -15.56
CA LYS A 16 7.03 10.11 -15.18
C LYS A 16 6.86 9.27 -16.43
N TYR A 17 7.07 7.96 -16.31
CA TYR A 17 6.93 7.05 -17.44
C TYR A 17 5.53 7.03 -18.06
N LYS A 18 4.47 7.29 -17.27
CA LYS A 18 3.08 7.37 -17.75
C LYS A 18 2.89 8.55 -18.71
N ASP A 19 3.47 9.70 -18.38
CA ASP A 19 3.31 10.94 -19.16
C ASP A 19 4.10 10.83 -20.48
N ILE A 20 5.32 10.27 -20.41
CA ILE A 20 6.15 9.97 -21.58
C ILE A 20 5.41 8.98 -22.50
N ALA A 21 4.86 7.90 -21.94
CA ALA A 21 4.09 6.91 -22.67
C ALA A 21 2.91 7.55 -23.43
N SER A 22 2.15 8.40 -22.75
CA SER A 22 0.99 9.09 -23.34
C SER A 22 1.41 10.06 -24.45
N LYS A 23 2.48 10.83 -24.24
CA LYS A 23 3.01 11.81 -25.21
C LYS A 23 3.46 11.18 -26.53
N TYR A 24 4.08 10.00 -26.47
CA TYR A 24 4.55 9.28 -27.66
C TYR A 24 3.58 8.21 -28.16
N ASN A 25 2.41 8.08 -27.54
CA ASN A 25 1.43 7.03 -27.76
C ASN A 25 2.07 5.63 -27.76
N VAL A 26 2.92 5.37 -26.78
CA VAL A 26 3.59 4.06 -26.56
C VAL A 26 3.18 3.49 -25.21
N SER A 27 3.32 2.17 -25.06
CA SER A 27 3.08 1.56 -23.75
C SER A 27 4.15 1.97 -22.73
N ILE A 28 3.78 2.00 -21.44
CA ILE A 28 4.74 2.21 -20.35
C ILE A 28 5.88 1.17 -20.38
N ASN A 29 5.61 -0.04 -20.86
CA ASN A 29 6.58 -1.11 -20.98
C ASN A 29 7.62 -0.80 -22.06
N THR A 30 7.23 -0.12 -23.13
CA THR A 30 8.14 0.36 -24.18
C THR A 30 9.13 1.38 -23.60
N VAL A 31 8.64 2.35 -22.82
CA VAL A 31 9.51 3.36 -22.16
C VAL A 31 10.46 2.70 -21.16
N LYS A 32 9.98 1.71 -20.38
CA LYS A 32 10.83 0.91 -19.49
C LYS A 32 11.91 0.12 -20.25
N SER A 33 11.55 -0.44 -21.42
CA SER A 33 12.49 -1.16 -22.28
C SER A 33 13.59 -0.23 -22.82
N TRP A 34 13.24 0.98 -23.25
CA TRP A 34 14.22 1.99 -23.68
C TRP A 34 15.16 2.37 -22.54
N LYS A 35 14.62 2.68 -21.36
CA LYS A 35 15.43 2.97 -20.17
C LYS A 35 16.42 1.84 -19.84
N LYS A 36 16.04 0.58 -20.06
CA LYS A 36 16.92 -0.58 -19.87
C LYS A 36 17.98 -0.70 -20.97
N ARG A 37 17.60 -0.56 -22.25
CA ARG A 37 18.49 -0.70 -23.41
C ARG A 37 19.53 0.42 -23.49
N TYR A 38 19.12 1.64 -23.21
CA TYR A 38 19.96 2.85 -23.27
C TYR A 38 20.48 3.28 -21.89
N ASN A 39 20.28 2.44 -20.87
CA ASN A 39 20.74 2.66 -19.50
C ASN A 39 20.47 4.08 -18.96
N TRP A 40 19.26 4.61 -19.19
CA TRP A 40 18.93 5.98 -18.76
C TRP A 40 18.97 6.09 -17.23
N GLN A 41 19.90 6.90 -16.73
CA GLN A 41 20.08 7.16 -15.31
C GLN A 41 19.65 8.59 -14.99
N ARG A 42 18.81 8.73 -13.96
CA ARG A 42 18.64 10.01 -13.27
C ARG A 42 19.56 9.96 -12.07
N GLY A 43 20.32 11.03 -11.83
CA GLY A 43 21.09 11.21 -10.61
C GLY A 43 20.21 11.00 -9.36
N PRO A 44 20.81 10.80 -8.17
CA PRO A 44 20.07 10.46 -6.97
C PRO A 44 19.00 11.52 -6.69
N LYS A 45 17.75 11.22 -7.03
CA LYS A 45 16.61 11.91 -6.44
C LYS A 45 16.76 11.70 -4.95
N LYS A 46 16.78 12.78 -4.17
CA LYS A 46 16.66 12.73 -2.71
C LYS A 46 15.54 11.73 -2.40
N ARG A 47 15.92 10.52 -2.00
CA ARG A 47 14.99 9.44 -1.73
C ARG A 47 14.36 9.85 -0.41
N THR A 48 13.13 10.34 -0.45
CA THR A 48 12.24 10.11 0.69
C THR A 48 12.28 8.61 0.98
N PRO A 49 12.39 8.18 2.26
CA PRO A 49 12.64 6.79 2.59
C PRO A 49 11.61 5.90 1.89
N LEU A 50 12.11 4.97 1.09
CA LEU A 50 11.29 3.90 0.54
C LEU A 50 10.95 3.00 1.71
N SER A 51 9.77 3.22 2.30
CA SER A 51 9.17 2.31 3.26
C SER A 51 9.23 0.89 2.70
N GLU A 52 9.69 -0.03 3.53
CA GLU A 52 9.90 -1.43 3.18
C GLU A 52 8.67 -2.08 2.56
N LYS A 53 8.94 -3.05 1.70
CA LYS A 53 7.94 -3.83 0.95
C LYS A 53 6.94 -4.49 1.91
N SER A 54 5.69 -4.04 1.88
CA SER A 54 4.52 -4.92 2.13
C SER A 54 3.30 -4.38 1.38
N ALA A 55 2.43 -5.30 0.98
CA ALA A 55 1.39 -5.17 -0.03
C ALA A 55 0.39 -4.01 0.20
N HIS A 56 -0.08 -3.42 -0.91
CA HIS A 56 -1.22 -2.50 -1.05
C HIS A 56 -1.81 -1.96 0.27
N LYS A 57 -1.30 -0.82 0.76
CA LYS A 57 -2.13 0.08 1.58
C LYS A 57 -3.11 0.75 0.62
N ASN A 58 -4.34 0.27 0.61
CA ASN A 58 -5.44 1.14 0.22
C ASN A 58 -5.57 2.15 1.37
N GLU A 59 -5.08 3.36 1.14
CA GLU A 59 -5.36 4.52 1.97
C GLU A 59 -6.83 4.90 1.78
N SER A 60 -7.62 4.71 2.84
CA SER A 60 -8.81 5.49 3.12
C SER A 60 -9.46 4.94 4.38
N ALA A 61 -9.31 5.65 5.49
CA ALA A 61 -10.36 5.95 6.45
C ALA A 61 -9.68 6.65 7.64
N ASP A 62 -10.20 7.84 7.94
CA ASP A 62 -9.99 8.66 9.13
C ASP A 62 -9.46 7.89 10.36
N ASP A 63 -8.58 8.56 11.11
CA ASP A 63 -8.01 8.10 12.38
C ASP A 63 -9.05 7.84 13.50
N GLU A 64 -10.34 7.88 13.17
CA GLU A 64 -11.45 7.56 14.06
C GLU A 64 -11.71 6.05 14.03
N LEU A 65 -11.31 5.34 15.10
CA LEU A 65 -11.69 3.95 15.29
C LEU A 65 -13.21 3.88 15.41
N THR A 66 -13.85 3.00 14.65
CA THR A 66 -15.28 2.70 14.86
C THR A 66 -15.49 2.17 16.30
N PRO A 67 -16.63 2.41 16.96
CA PRO A 67 -16.87 1.94 18.33
C PRO A 67 -16.62 0.43 18.55
N SER A 68 -16.88 -0.40 17.53
CA SER A 68 -16.56 -1.84 17.56
C SER A 68 -15.05 -2.11 17.58
N GLN A 69 -14.24 -1.33 16.87
CA GLN A 69 -12.78 -1.44 16.89
C GLN A 69 -12.20 -0.98 18.23
N GLU A 70 -12.77 0.07 18.83
CA GLU A 70 -12.39 0.52 20.18
C GLU A 70 -12.68 -0.55 21.23
N LEU A 71 -13.90 -1.11 21.20
CA LEU A 71 -14.29 -2.22 22.08
C LEU A 71 -13.36 -3.42 21.89
N PHE A 72 -12.98 -3.74 20.66
CA PHE A 72 -12.00 -4.79 20.39
C PHE A 72 -10.64 -4.50 21.05
N CYS A 73 -10.08 -3.29 20.90
CA CYS A 73 -8.81 -2.95 21.52
C CYS A 73 -8.90 -3.02 23.06
N GLN A 74 -10.01 -2.57 23.66
CA GLN A 74 -10.26 -2.66 25.09
C GLN A 74 -10.35 -4.11 25.60
N LEU A 75 -10.99 -5.01 24.84
CA LEU A 75 -11.12 -6.43 25.19
C LEU A 75 -9.78 -7.18 25.12
N VAL A 76 -8.93 -6.84 24.14
CA VAL A 76 -7.59 -7.45 23.98
C VAL A 76 -6.62 -6.92 25.03
N GLY A 77 -6.62 -5.61 25.30
CA GLY A 77 -5.71 -4.97 26.25
C GLY A 77 -6.13 -5.10 27.72
N GLY A 78 -7.41 -4.84 28.02
CA GLY A 78 -7.94 -4.78 29.38
C GLY A 78 -8.37 -6.15 29.94
N GLN A 79 -9.32 -6.81 29.28
CA GLN A 79 -9.83 -8.13 29.72
C GLN A 79 -8.95 -9.31 29.29
N ARG A 80 -7.89 -9.05 28.51
CA ARG A 80 -6.90 -10.03 28.05
C ARG A 80 -7.53 -11.25 27.34
N LEU A 81 -8.54 -10.99 26.51
CA LEU A 81 -9.15 -12.04 25.68
C LEU A 81 -8.27 -12.38 24.46
N PRO A 82 -8.27 -13.65 23.98
CA PRO A 82 -7.60 -13.99 22.74
C PRO A 82 -8.24 -13.27 21.54
N LEU A 83 -7.42 -12.89 20.55
CA LEU A 83 -7.81 -12.01 19.43
C LEU A 83 -9.10 -12.43 18.72
N TYR A 84 -9.26 -13.73 18.42
CA TYR A 84 -10.47 -14.22 17.73
C TYR A 84 -11.74 -14.00 18.56
N ARG A 85 -11.66 -14.19 19.89
CA ARG A 85 -12.80 -14.05 20.80
C ARG A 85 -13.18 -12.60 21.00
N ALA A 86 -12.18 -11.72 21.17
CA ALA A 86 -12.40 -10.28 21.23
C ALA A 86 -13.09 -9.77 19.95
N TYR A 87 -12.66 -10.27 18.78
CA TYR A 87 -13.25 -9.89 17.49
C TYR A 87 -14.69 -10.39 17.33
N MET A 88 -15.00 -11.60 17.78
CA MET A 88 -16.37 -12.13 17.75
C MET A 88 -17.33 -11.30 18.62
N VAL A 89 -16.89 -10.90 19.81
CA VAL A 89 -17.69 -10.08 20.74
C VAL A 89 -17.87 -8.66 20.19
N ALA A 90 -16.80 -8.04 19.71
CA ALA A 90 -16.83 -6.66 19.24
C ALA A 90 -17.71 -6.44 17.99
N PHE A 91 -17.83 -7.46 17.14
CA PHE A 91 -18.57 -7.39 15.86
C PHE A 91 -19.84 -8.26 15.83
N ASP A 92 -20.25 -8.84 16.96
CA ASP A 92 -21.36 -9.79 17.12
C ASP A 92 -21.47 -10.84 16.00
N LEU A 93 -20.34 -11.50 15.69
CA LEU A 93 -20.24 -12.41 14.56
C LEU A 93 -20.66 -13.83 14.94
N LYS A 94 -21.88 -14.22 14.57
CA LYS A 94 -22.45 -15.54 14.92
C LYS A 94 -22.22 -16.65 13.87
N ASN A 95 -21.99 -16.29 12.60
CA ASN A 95 -21.97 -17.26 11.48
C ASN A 95 -20.72 -17.17 10.57
N LYS A 96 -19.59 -16.63 11.04
CA LYS A 96 -18.35 -16.54 10.23
C LYS A 96 -17.39 -17.70 10.54
N PRO A 97 -16.68 -18.22 9.53
CA PRO A 97 -15.68 -19.25 9.76
C PRO A 97 -14.53 -18.70 10.62
N LEU A 98 -14.01 -19.54 11.52
CA LEU A 98 -12.97 -19.17 12.49
C LEU A 98 -11.73 -18.58 11.80
N GLU A 99 -11.32 -19.12 10.67
CA GLU A 99 -10.19 -18.63 9.88
C GLU A 99 -10.39 -17.17 9.41
N SER A 100 -11.61 -16.81 9.00
CA SER A 100 -11.93 -15.43 8.60
C SER A 100 -11.89 -14.48 9.80
N ILE A 101 -12.32 -14.96 10.98
CA ILE A 101 -12.28 -14.20 12.23
C ILE A 101 -10.82 -13.96 12.64
N MET A 102 -9.99 -15.00 12.63
CA MET A 102 -8.59 -14.93 13.03
C MET A 102 -7.76 -14.02 12.12
N SER A 103 -7.94 -14.13 10.81
CA SER A 103 -7.22 -13.30 9.83
C SER A 103 -7.60 -11.81 9.96
N SER A 104 -8.88 -11.50 10.14
CA SER A 104 -9.36 -10.13 10.40
C SER A 104 -8.91 -9.59 11.75
N ALA A 105 -9.01 -10.38 12.82
CA ALA A 105 -8.59 -10.01 14.17
C ALA A 105 -7.08 -9.73 14.25
N SER A 106 -6.26 -10.50 13.53
CA SER A 106 -4.81 -10.30 13.48
C SER A 106 -4.44 -8.97 12.82
N ARG A 107 -5.13 -8.61 11.71
CA ARG A 107 -4.94 -7.32 11.04
C ARG A 107 -5.32 -6.15 11.95
N LEU A 108 -6.46 -6.25 12.65
CA LEU A 108 -6.93 -5.22 13.55
C LEU A 108 -6.06 -5.11 14.81
N GLY A 109 -5.58 -6.23 15.35
CA GLY A 109 -4.65 -6.26 16.48
C GLY A 109 -3.33 -5.53 16.17
N ASN A 110 -2.82 -5.64 14.95
CA ASN A 110 -1.64 -4.87 14.52
C ASN A 110 -1.92 -3.36 14.42
N LYS A 111 -3.18 -2.96 14.22
CA LYS A 111 -3.60 -1.55 14.26
C LYS A 111 -3.66 -1.03 15.70
N CYS A 112 -4.27 -1.79 16.63
CA CYS A 112 -4.35 -1.41 18.05
C CYS A 112 -2.99 -1.33 18.77
N LYS A 113 -1.97 -2.07 18.32
CA LYS A 113 -0.62 -2.07 18.94
C LYS A 113 0.18 -0.78 18.71
N ASN A 114 -0.24 0.03 17.74
CA ASN A 114 0.43 1.27 17.37
C ASN A 114 -0.33 2.52 17.88
N CYS A 115 -1.31 2.34 18.77
CA CYS A 115 -2.04 3.40 19.47
C CYS A 115 -1.58 3.51 20.92
#